data_AF-A0A7W0EKD5-F1
#
_entry.id   AF-A0A7W0EKD5-F1
#
_cell.length_a   1.000
_cell.length_b   1.000
_cell.length_c   1.000
_cell.angle_alpha   90.00
_cell.angle_beta   90.00
_cell.angle_gamma   90.00
#
_symmetry.space_group_name_H-M   'P 1'
#
loop_
_entity.id
_entity.type
_entity.pdbx_description
1 polymer ?
#
loop_
_entity_poly.entity_id
_entity_poly.type
_entity_poly.pdbx_seq_one_letter_code
_entity_poly.pdbx_strand_id
1 'polypeptide(L)'
;MNMFYKNLSMWLVIGLTMILLFNLFSKPHTQIEEMSYTDFLSSVEQGTVNKVVIQGNEITGIAQGGSSFKAIAPPDLELIPTLRKQGVNIQAKQHEETPWY
;
A
#
# COMPACT_ATOMS: atom_id res chain seq x y z
N MET A 1 34.92 -8.31 38.92
CA MET A 1 34.11 -8.80 37.79
C MET A 1 32.62 -8.74 38.17
N ASN A 2 31.93 -7.61 37.98
CA ASN A 2 30.45 -7.55 38.05
C ASN A 2 29.80 -6.20 37.66
N MET A 3 30.57 -5.14 37.42
CA MET A 3 30.00 -3.85 36.99
C MET A 3 29.48 -3.90 35.54
N PHE A 4 30.17 -4.65 34.67
CA PHE A 4 29.73 -4.88 33.30
C PHE A 4 28.41 -5.64 33.24
N TYR A 5 28.22 -6.72 34.03
CA TYR A 5 26.95 -7.45 34.06
C TYR A 5 25.77 -6.63 34.60
N LYS A 6 26.00 -5.74 35.58
CA LYS A 6 24.95 -4.87 36.13
C LYS A 6 24.46 -3.83 35.12
N ASN A 7 25.37 -3.31 34.31
CA ASN A 7 25.05 -2.32 33.27
C ASN A 7 24.57 -3.01 31.99
N LEU A 8 25.01 -4.25 31.74
CA LEU A 8 24.60 -5.06 30.60
C LEU A 8 23.11 -5.30 30.60
N SER A 9 22.48 -5.53 31.76
CA SER A 9 21.02 -5.69 31.87
C SER A 9 20.27 -4.44 31.38
N MET A 10 20.79 -3.25 31.70
CA MET A 10 20.21 -1.98 31.27
C MET A 10 20.36 -1.79 29.76
N TRP A 11 21.55 -2.07 29.21
CA TRP A 11 21.81 -2.02 27.77
C TRP A 11 21.00 -3.05 26.99
N LEU A 12 20.74 -4.22 27.58
CA LEU A 12 19.92 -5.27 26.99
C LEU A 12 18.47 -4.79 26.85
N VAL A 13 17.90 -4.19 27.89
CA VAL A 13 16.55 -3.60 27.84
C VAL A 13 16.46 -2.51 26.77
N ILE A 14 17.45 -1.62 26.71
CA ILE A 14 17.51 -0.55 25.69
C ILE A 14 17.56 -1.17 24.28
N GLY A 15 18.44 -2.14 24.04
CA GLY A 15 18.54 -2.83 22.75
C GLY A 15 17.25 -3.55 22.36
N LEU A 16 16.59 -4.22 23.30
CA LEU A 16 15.32 -4.92 23.08
C LEU A 16 14.21 -3.94 22.72
N THR A 17 14.11 -2.81 23.43
CA THR A 17 13.13 -1.75 23.09
C THR A 17 13.40 -1.15 21.71
N MET A 18 14.67 -0.99 21.32
CA MET A 18 15.05 -0.45 20.02
C MET A 18 14.69 -1.40 18.87
N ILE A 19 14.86 -2.71 19.05
CA ILE A 19 14.41 -3.74 18.09
C ILE A 19 12.88 -3.73 17.96
N LEU A 20 12.15 -3.61 19.07
CA LEU A 20 10.69 -3.58 19.08
C LEU A 20 10.15 -2.36 18.34
N LEU A 21 10.73 -1.18 18.60
CA LEU A 21 10.40 0.05 17.88
C LEU A 21 10.76 -0.07 16.40
N PHE A 22 11.94 -0.61 16.08
CA PHE A 22 12.33 -0.84 14.68
C PHE A 22 11.32 -1.74 13.97
N ASN A 23 10.83 -2.81 14.61
CA ASN A 23 9.81 -3.69 14.04
C ASN A 23 8.47 -2.96 13.83
N LEU A 24 8.07 -2.08 14.76
CA LEU A 24 6.84 -1.29 14.66
C LEU A 24 6.89 -0.23 13.55
N PHE A 25 8.07 0.38 13.34
CA PHE A 25 8.31 1.39 12.31
C PHE A 25 8.69 0.79 10.95
N SER A 26 9.30 -0.39 10.92
CA SER A 26 9.53 -1.21 9.72
C SER A 26 8.26 -1.92 9.27
N LYS A 27 7.15 -1.18 9.18
CA LYS A 27 6.08 -1.60 8.29
C LYS A 27 6.71 -1.71 6.89
N PRO A 28 6.48 -2.80 6.15
CA PRO A 28 6.94 -2.87 4.77
C PRO A 28 6.39 -1.64 4.07
N HIS A 29 7.29 -0.73 3.68
CA HIS A 29 6.94 0.37 2.82
C HIS A 29 6.63 -0.31 1.49
N THR A 30 5.37 -0.70 1.27
CA THR A 30 4.90 -1.19 -0.01
C THR A 30 5.23 -0.10 -1.00
N GLN A 31 6.26 -0.35 -1.81
CA GLN A 31 6.66 0.57 -2.86
C GLN A 31 5.46 0.64 -3.80
N ILE A 32 4.76 1.76 -3.77
CA ILE A 32 3.62 2.01 -4.64
C ILE A 32 4.24 2.52 -5.94
N GLU A 33 4.14 1.73 -6.99
CA GLU A 33 4.60 2.12 -8.31
C GLU A 33 3.53 2.99 -8.98
N GLU A 34 3.90 4.22 -9.38
CA GLU A 34 3.02 5.06 -10.18
C GLU A 34 3.05 4.57 -11.63
N MET A 35 1.88 4.28 -12.18
CA MET A 35 1.71 3.85 -13.57
C MET A 35 0.66 4.70 -14.28
N SER A 36 0.76 4.77 -15.61
CA SER A 36 -0.21 5.51 -16.40
C SER A 36 -1.57 4.82 -16.40
N TYR A 37 -2.63 5.57 -16.71
CA TYR A 37 -3.98 5.01 -16.85
C TYR A 37 -4.03 3.87 -17.88
N THR A 38 -3.31 4.03 -19.01
CA THR A 38 -3.26 3.04 -20.09
C THR A 38 -2.55 1.76 -19.65
N ASP A 39 -1.47 1.87 -18.88
CA ASP A 39 -0.73 0.71 -18.35
C ASP A 39 -1.58 -0.06 -17.34
N PHE A 40 -2.32 0.68 -16.50
CA PHE A 40 -3.29 0.09 -15.59
C PHE A 40 -4.40 -0.65 -16.36
N LEU A 41 -5.00 -0.01 -17.37
CA LEU A 41 -6.05 -0.64 -18.18
C LEU A 41 -5.53 -1.91 -18.87
N SER A 42 -4.32 -1.86 -19.44
CA SER A 42 -3.66 -3.02 -20.03
C SER A 42 -3.44 -4.13 -19.01
N SER A 43 -3.07 -3.78 -17.77
CA SER A 43 -2.89 -4.74 -16.66
C SER A 43 -4.22 -5.39 -16.24
N VAL A 44 -5.31 -4.60 -16.24
CA VAL A 44 -6.66 -5.12 -15.98
C VAL A 44 -7.09 -6.08 -17.09
N GLU A 45 -6.87 -5.73 -18.35
CA GLU A 45 -7.20 -6.59 -19.50
C GLU A 45 -6.39 -7.89 -19.52
N GLN A 46 -5.13 -7.84 -19.10
CA GLN A 46 -4.26 -9.01 -18.93
C GLN A 46 -4.64 -9.86 -17.70
N GLY A 47 -5.56 -9.39 -16.85
CA GLY A 47 -5.97 -10.09 -15.63
C GLY A 47 -4.91 -10.08 -14.54
N THR A 48 -3.89 -9.22 -14.62
CA THR A 48 -2.81 -9.14 -13.62
C THR A 48 -3.19 -8.29 -12.41
N VAL A 49 -4.39 -7.70 -12.39
CA VAL A 49 -4.91 -6.90 -11.28
C VAL A 49 -5.89 -7.73 -10.44
N ASN A 50 -5.66 -7.78 -9.13
CA ASN A 50 -6.52 -8.55 -8.21
C ASN A 50 -7.54 -7.63 -7.51
N LYS A 51 -7.07 -6.47 -7.04
CA LYS A 51 -7.88 -5.53 -6.26
C LYS A 51 -7.57 -4.10 -6.65
N VAL A 52 -8.62 -3.29 -6.70
CA VAL A 52 -8.52 -1.83 -6.88
C VAL A 52 -9.33 -1.10 -5.82
N VAL A 53 -8.80 0.03 -5.39
CA VAL A 53 -9.41 0.98 -4.47
C VAL A 53 -9.52 2.30 -5.22
N ILE A 54 -10.73 2.80 -5.36
CA ILE A 54 -11.01 4.06 -6.06
C ILE A 54 -11.31 5.12 -5.01
N GLN A 55 -10.57 6.22 -5.06
CA GLN A 55 -10.69 7.37 -4.16
C GLN A 55 -10.72 8.67 -4.97
N GLY A 56 -11.92 9.15 -5.32
CA GLY A 56 -12.06 10.28 -6.24
C GLY A 56 -11.52 9.93 -7.62
N ASN A 57 -10.45 10.61 -8.06
CA ASN A 57 -9.75 10.35 -9.32
C ASN A 57 -8.53 9.42 -9.19
N GLU A 58 -8.16 9.08 -7.96
CA GLU A 58 -7.02 8.21 -7.71
C GLU A 58 -7.46 6.75 -7.60
N ILE A 59 -6.71 5.87 -8.25
CA ILE A 59 -6.88 4.43 -8.18
C ILE A 59 -5.61 3.84 -7.58
N THR A 60 -5.77 3.10 -6.49
CA THR A 60 -4.70 2.31 -5.89
C THR A 60 -5.05 0.83 -5.99
N GLY A 61 -4.14 0.00 -6.45
CA GLY A 61 -4.42 -1.42 -6.65
C GLY A 61 -3.29 -2.34 -6.23
N ILE A 62 -3.62 -3.63 -6.18
CA ILE A 62 -2.67 -4.72 -5.91
C ILE A 62 -2.70 -5.66 -7.12
N ALA A 63 -1.56 -5.81 -7.76
CA ALA A 63 -1.35 -6.79 -8.82
C ALA A 63 -1.28 -8.22 -8.25
N GLN A 64 -1.46 -9.23 -9.08
CA GLN A 64 -1.40 -10.65 -8.70
C GLN A 64 -0.06 -11.03 -8.05
N GLY A 65 1.03 -10.32 -8.37
CA GLY A 65 2.35 -10.51 -7.75
C GLY A 65 2.55 -9.84 -6.39
N GLY A 66 1.52 -9.20 -5.83
CA GLY A 66 1.61 -8.46 -4.56
C GLY A 66 2.21 -7.05 -4.68
N SER A 67 2.60 -6.63 -5.89
CA SER A 67 3.02 -5.25 -6.14
C SER A 67 1.83 -4.30 -6.00
N SER A 68 2.03 -3.21 -5.27
CA SER A 68 1.05 -2.14 -5.14
C SER A 68 1.32 -1.08 -6.19
N PHE A 69 0.27 -0.60 -6.83
CA PHE A 69 0.39 0.44 -7.84
C PHE A 69 -0.62 1.56 -7.61
N LYS A 70 -0.31 2.72 -8.17
CA LYS A 70 -1.17 3.90 -8.18
C LYS A 70 -1.30 4.41 -9.60
N ALA A 71 -2.52 4.68 -10.00
CA ALA A 71 -2.87 5.29 -11.28
C ALA A 71 -3.88 6.41 -11.05
N ILE A 72 -3.80 7.46 -11.85
CA ILE A 72 -4.80 8.52 -11.86
C ILE A 72 -5.71 8.27 -13.05
N ALA A 73 -7.01 8.11 -12.78
CA ALA A 73 -8.00 7.89 -13.82
C ALA A 73 -8.82 9.15 -14.06
N PRO A 74 -9.02 9.53 -15.33
CA PRO A 74 -10.09 10.46 -15.66
C PRO A 74 -11.45 9.83 -15.34
N PRO A 75 -12.52 10.64 -15.23
CA PRO A 75 -13.88 10.11 -15.10
C PRO A 75 -14.25 9.31 -16.36
N ASP A 76 -14.12 8.00 -16.27
CA ASP A 76 -14.40 7.04 -17.33
C ASP A 76 -15.54 6.09 -16.91
N LEU A 77 -16.57 6.00 -17.75
CA LEU A 77 -17.74 5.14 -17.53
C LEU A 77 -17.47 3.67 -17.91
N GLU A 78 -16.46 3.40 -18.74
CA GLU A 78 -16.10 2.05 -19.21
C GLU A 78 -15.15 1.31 -18.26
N LEU A 79 -14.52 2.02 -17.32
CA LEU A 79 -13.57 1.42 -16.39
C LEU A 79 -14.21 0.40 -15.45
N ILE A 80 -15.29 0.79 -14.77
CA ILE A 80 -16.01 -0.07 -13.82
C ILE A 80 -16.53 -1.37 -14.47
N PRO A 81 -17.20 -1.35 -15.64
CA PRO A 81 -17.62 -2.58 -16.30
C PRO A 81 -16.42 -3.44 -16.75
N THR A 82 -15.31 -2.83 -17.17
CA THR A 82 -14.08 -3.57 -17.56
C THR A 82 -13.47 -4.30 -16.36
N LEU A 83 -13.32 -3.62 -15.22
CA LEU A 83 -12.86 -4.22 -13.97
C LEU A 83 -13.77 -5.36 -13.50
N ARG A 84 -15.09 -5.16 -13.59
CA ARG A 84 -16.08 -6.18 -13.23
C ARG A 84 -16.00 -7.40 -14.16
N LYS A 85 -15.83 -7.17 -15.47
CA LYS A 85 -15.71 -8.23 -16.48
C LYS A 85 -14.49 -9.11 -16.23
N GLN A 86 -13.40 -8.52 -15.76
CA GLN A 86 -12.16 -9.23 -15.40
C GLN A 86 -12.18 -9.81 -13.98
N GLY A 87 -13.29 -9.67 -13.24
CA GLY A 87 -13.41 -10.23 -11.89
C GLY A 87 -12.57 -9.52 -10.84
N VAL A 88 -12.13 -8.28 -11.11
CA VAL A 88 -11.31 -7.49 -10.17
C VAL A 88 -12.16 -7.08 -8.96
N ASN A 89 -11.60 -7.17 -7.76
CA ASN A 89 -12.27 -6.70 -6.55
C ASN A 89 -12.21 -5.17 -6.46
N ILE A 90 -13.36 -4.51 -6.60
CA ILE A 90 -13.49 -3.05 -6.59
C ILE A 90 -13.91 -2.58 -5.20
N GLN A 91 -13.09 -1.75 -4.56
CA GLN A 91 -13.45 -1.04 -3.33
C GLN A 91 -13.54 0.47 -3.60
N ALA A 92 -14.62 1.10 -3.16
CA ALA A 92 -14.72 2.55 -3.19
C ALA A 92 -14.42 3.11 -1.81
N LYS A 93 -13.53 4.11 -1.74
CA LYS A 93 -13.31 4.93 -0.54
C LYS A 93 -13.79 6.35 -0.79
N GLN A 94 -14.34 6.98 0.24
CA GLN A 94 -14.62 8.41 0.18
C GLN A 94 -13.31 9.17 -0.02
N HIS A 95 -13.34 10.22 -0.84
CA HIS A 95 -12.22 11.13 -0.94
C HIS A 95 -11.99 11.73 0.46
N GLU A 96 -10.80 11.55 1.01
CA GLU A 96 -10.45 12.23 2.26
C GLU A 96 -10.16 13.67 1.86
N GLU A 97 -11.17 14.53 1.95
CA GLU A 97 -10.94 15.96 2.07
C GLU A 97 -10.11 16.14 3.33
N THR A 98 -8.80 16.31 3.18
CA THR A 98 -7.94 16.66 4.32
C THR A 98 -8.48 18.00 4.83
N PRO A 99 -9.06 18.06 6.04
CA PRO A 99 -9.60 19.30 6.55
C PRO A 99 -8.39 20.13 6.96
N TRP A 100 -7.88 20.96 6.06
CA TRP A 100 -6.92 22.00 6.42
C TRP A 100 -7.72 23.16 7.01
N TYR A 101 -7.85 23.16 8.34
CA TYR A 101 -8.19 24.31 9.18
C TYR A 101 -7.29 24.33 10.41
#